data_AF-A0A0N0XIP7-F1
#
_entry.id   AF-A0A0N0XIP7-F1
#
_cell.length_a   1.000
_cell.length_b   1.000
_cell.length_c   1.000
_cell.angle_alpha   90.00
_cell.angle_beta   90.00
_cell.angle_gamma   90.00
#
_symmetry.space_group_name_H-M   'P 1'
#
loop_
_entity.id
_entity.type
_entity.pdbx_description
1 polymer ?
#
loop_
_entity_poly.entity_id
_entity_poly.type
_entity_poly.pdbx_seq_one_letter_code
_entity_poly.pdbx_strand_id
1 'polypeptide(L)'
;MTPLESILPLIIHASTTLARLLEVLRAEQDLLVQNRIDGLSALLPEKQQTAALADASARTLQAFLAANGVEGSEASVRGWLQANAAQAIEAWDTLREYARQAAAINRSNGTLIDTRRHLIDGFLHDIASERQDDIQVYSERGRMHSGAGTIRRDKA
;
A
#
# COMPACT_ATOMS: atom_id res chain seq x y z
N MET A 1 34.15 14.24 -23.09
CA MET A 1 32.77 14.02 -22.62
C MET A 1 32.71 14.46 -21.18
N THR A 2 32.18 15.65 -20.93
CA THR A 2 32.09 16.23 -19.60
C THR A 2 30.98 15.55 -18.78
N PRO A 3 31.14 15.38 -17.45
CA PRO A 3 30.12 14.75 -16.60
C PRO A 3 28.76 15.46 -16.59
N LEU A 4 28.69 16.70 -17.09
CA LEU A 4 27.52 17.59 -17.02
C LEU A 4 26.47 17.37 -18.13
N GLU A 5 26.80 16.66 -19.23
CA GLU A 5 25.85 16.48 -20.35
C GLU A 5 24.74 15.43 -20.10
N SER A 6 24.84 14.61 -19.06
CA SER A 6 24.03 13.37 -18.95
C SER A 6 22.93 13.35 -17.89
N ILE A 7 22.58 14.47 -17.23
CA ILE A 7 21.51 14.43 -16.23
C ILE A 7 20.10 14.36 -16.85
N LEU A 8 19.87 15.03 -17.97
CA LEU A 8 18.55 15.07 -18.62
C LEU A 8 18.07 13.66 -19.01
N PRO A 9 18.88 12.80 -19.67
CA PRO A 9 18.49 11.42 -19.94
C PRO A 9 18.15 10.62 -18.68
N LEU A 10 18.85 10.84 -17.56
CA LEU A 10 18.58 10.15 -16.29
C LEU A 10 17.22 10.57 -15.71
N ILE A 11 16.91 11.87 -15.75
CA ILE A 11 15.62 12.39 -15.29
C ILE A 11 14.49 11.88 -16.19
N ILE A 12 14.67 11.87 -17.51
CA ILE A 12 13.69 11.32 -18.46
C ILE A 12 13.45 9.83 -18.20
N HIS A 13 14.52 9.06 -17.99
CA HIS A 13 14.42 7.63 -17.70
C HIS A 13 13.65 7.39 -16.41
N ALA A 14 14.00 8.08 -15.32
CA ALA A 14 13.30 8.01 -14.05
C ALA A 14 11.83 8.43 -14.16
N SER A 15 11.54 9.45 -14.97
CA SER A 15 10.16 9.91 -15.20
C SER A 15 9.33 8.86 -15.93
N THR A 16 9.94 8.18 -16.90
CA THR A 16 9.26 7.15 -17.71
C THR A 16 8.99 5.88 -16.92
N THR A 17 9.95 5.41 -16.12
CA THR A 17 9.76 4.24 -15.25
C THR A 17 8.72 4.51 -14.17
N LEU A 18 8.71 5.72 -13.60
CA LEU A 18 7.72 6.13 -12.61
C LEU A 18 6.32 6.33 -13.20
N ALA A 19 6.21 6.87 -14.41
CA ALA A 19 4.93 6.97 -15.12
C ALA A 19 4.32 5.58 -15.38
N ARG A 20 5.12 4.60 -15.79
CA ARG A 20 4.65 3.21 -15.95
C ARG A 20 4.17 2.61 -14.62
N LEU A 21 4.92 2.82 -13.54
CA LEU A 21 4.47 2.39 -12.21
C LEU A 21 3.14 3.07 -11.83
N LEU A 22 2.96 4.35 -12.16
CA LEU A 22 1.71 5.07 -11.92
C LEU A 22 0.53 4.43 -12.66
N GLU A 23 0.71 4.02 -13.92
CA GLU A 23 -0.32 3.33 -14.70
C GLU A 23 -0.75 2.02 -14.03
N VAL A 24 0.22 1.22 -13.55
CA VAL A 24 -0.06 -0.03 -12.83
C VAL A 24 -0.79 0.25 -11.52
N LEU A 25 -0.38 1.28 -10.76
CA LEU A 25 -1.05 1.66 -9.51
C LEU A 25 -2.49 2.17 -9.73
N ARG A 26 -2.74 2.86 -10.85
CA ARG A 26 -4.10 3.28 -11.26
C ARG A 26 -4.95 2.09 -11.64
N ALA A 27 -4.42 1.16 -12.44
CA ALA A 27 -5.13 -0.09 -12.77
C ALA A 27 -5.45 -0.91 -11.50
N GLU A 28 -4.52 -0.98 -10.55
CA GLU A 28 -4.76 -1.61 -9.25
C GLU A 28 -5.88 -0.91 -8.47
N GLN A 29 -5.85 0.43 -8.42
CA GLN A 29 -6.89 1.22 -7.76
C GLN A 29 -8.27 0.98 -8.37
N ASP A 30 -8.37 0.95 -9.71
CA ASP A 30 -9.63 0.69 -10.41
C ASP A 30 -10.20 -0.69 -10.08
N LEU A 31 -9.35 -1.72 -10.04
CA LEU A 31 -9.76 -3.08 -9.63
C LEU A 31 -10.20 -3.13 -8.16
N LEU A 32 -9.50 -2.43 -7.27
CA LEU A 32 -9.86 -2.36 -5.85
C LEU A 32 -11.23 -1.69 -5.65
N VAL A 33 -11.46 -0.56 -6.34
CA VAL A 33 -12.72 0.19 -6.32
C VAL A 33 -13.87 -0.66 -6.89
N GLN A 34 -13.63 -1.38 -7.98
CA GLN A 34 -14.62 -2.27 -8.62
C GLN A 34 -14.80 -3.61 -7.92
N ASN A 35 -14.08 -3.86 -6.82
CA ASN A 35 -14.09 -5.12 -6.07
C ASN A 35 -13.72 -6.35 -6.91
N ARG A 36 -12.88 -6.18 -7.95
CA ARG A 36 -12.41 -7.25 -8.84
C ARG A 36 -11.06 -7.80 -8.35
N ILE A 37 -11.10 -8.56 -7.26
CA ILE A 37 -9.91 -9.13 -6.61
C ILE A 37 -9.14 -10.08 -7.54
N ASP A 38 -9.84 -10.84 -8.38
CA ASP A 38 -9.21 -11.82 -9.29
C ASP A 38 -8.22 -11.17 -10.28
N GLY A 39 -8.43 -9.89 -10.62
CA GLY A 39 -7.53 -9.14 -11.51
C GLY A 39 -6.25 -8.64 -10.82
N LEU A 40 -6.20 -8.61 -9.49
CA LEU A 40 -5.05 -8.07 -8.75
C LEU A 40 -3.83 -8.99 -8.86
N SER A 41 -4.04 -10.30 -8.85
CA SER A 41 -2.96 -11.28 -9.00
C SER A 41 -2.25 -11.17 -10.35
N ALA A 42 -2.96 -10.76 -11.41
CA ALA A 42 -2.39 -10.55 -12.73
C ALA A 42 -1.51 -9.31 -12.81
N LEU A 43 -1.79 -8.27 -12.01
CA LEU A 43 -1.00 -7.03 -11.95
C LEU A 43 0.26 -7.13 -11.08
N LEU A 44 0.33 -8.12 -10.17
CA LEU A 44 1.43 -8.22 -9.20
C LEU A 44 2.83 -8.34 -9.84
N PRO A 45 3.05 -9.17 -10.89
CA PRO A 45 4.36 -9.26 -11.54
C PRO A 45 4.76 -7.94 -12.22
N GLU A 46 3.81 -7.28 -12.88
CA GLU A 46 4.04 -6.00 -13.56
C GLU A 46 4.35 -4.89 -12.56
N LYS A 47 3.63 -4.85 -11.43
CA LYS A 47 3.88 -3.92 -10.31
C LYS A 47 5.28 -4.11 -9.73
N GLN A 48 5.70 -5.35 -9.50
CA GLN A 48 7.04 -5.64 -8.99
C GLN A 48 8.14 -5.21 -9.96
N GLN A 49 7.97 -5.52 -11.25
CA GLN A 49 8.93 -5.16 -12.30
C GLN A 49 9.05 -3.64 -12.44
N THR A 50 7.93 -2.94 -12.58
CA THR A 50 7.92 -1.48 -12.76
C THR A 50 8.43 -0.75 -11.51
N ALA A 51 8.12 -1.24 -10.31
CA ALA A 51 8.66 -0.71 -9.06
C ALA A 51 10.19 -0.88 -8.97
N ALA A 52 10.72 -2.04 -9.34
CA ALA A 52 12.17 -2.28 -9.34
C ALA A 52 12.91 -1.37 -10.34
N LEU A 53 12.33 -1.17 -11.54
CA LEU A 53 12.89 -0.25 -12.54
C LEU A 53 12.85 1.21 -12.07
N ALA A 54 11.74 1.64 -11.44
CA ALA A 54 11.63 2.97 -10.86
C ALA A 54 12.68 3.19 -9.76
N ASP A 55 12.85 2.25 -8.82
CA ASP A 55 13.86 2.35 -7.75
C ASP A 55 15.29 2.38 -8.30
N ALA A 56 15.61 1.50 -9.25
CA ALA A 56 16.93 1.48 -9.89
C ALA A 56 17.26 2.82 -10.56
N SER A 57 16.31 3.36 -11.35
CA SER A 57 16.49 4.65 -12.03
C SER A 57 16.63 5.83 -11.06
N ALA A 58 15.89 5.83 -9.95
CA ALA A 58 15.99 6.84 -8.91
C ALA A 58 17.35 6.79 -8.21
N ARG A 59 17.87 5.60 -7.89
CA ARG A 59 19.22 5.43 -7.32
C ARG A 59 20.31 5.92 -8.26
N THR A 60 20.21 5.64 -9.56
CA THR A 60 21.17 6.16 -10.55
C THR A 60 21.16 7.69 -10.59
N LEU A 61 19.98 8.30 -10.59
CA LEU A 61 19.86 9.77 -10.57
C LEU A 61 20.43 10.37 -9.27
N GLN A 62 20.13 9.76 -8.12
CA GLN A 62 20.66 10.20 -6.82
C GLN A 62 22.19 10.07 -6.75
N ALA A 63 22.74 8.95 -7.24
CA ALA A 63 24.19 8.74 -7.28
C ALA A 63 24.88 9.77 -8.19
N PHE A 64 24.27 10.11 -9.33
CA PHE A 64 24.77 11.17 -10.20
C PHE A 64 24.76 12.53 -9.50
N LEU A 65 23.66 12.89 -8.82
CA LEU A 65 23.55 14.15 -8.08
C LEU A 65 24.57 14.22 -6.94
N ALA A 66 24.72 13.16 -6.15
CA ALA A 66 25.71 13.07 -5.07
C ALA A 66 27.15 13.20 -5.59
N ALA A 67 27.48 12.56 -6.72
CA ALA A 67 28.79 12.69 -7.36
C ALA A 67 29.10 14.12 -7.85
N ASN A 68 28.07 14.94 -8.06
CA ASN A 68 28.19 16.36 -8.42
C ASN A 68 28.09 17.28 -7.19
N GLY A 69 28.17 16.75 -5.97
CA GLY A 69 28.09 17.52 -4.73
C GLY A 69 26.69 18.05 -4.41
N VAL A 70 25.66 17.52 -5.07
CA VAL A 70 24.26 17.86 -4.83
C VAL A 70 23.70 16.87 -3.83
N GLU A 71 23.85 17.20 -2.56
CA GLU A 71 23.24 16.45 -1.46
C GLU A 71 22.11 17.29 -0.84
N GLY A 72 20.97 16.65 -0.56
CA GLY A 72 19.91 17.24 0.25
C GLY A 72 18.64 17.62 -0.51
N SER A 73 18.13 18.83 -0.24
CA SER A 73 16.75 19.25 -0.49
C SER A 73 16.40 19.44 -1.97
N GLU A 74 15.10 19.45 -2.29
CA GLU A 74 14.59 19.84 -3.61
C GLU A 74 15.18 21.17 -4.11
N ALA A 75 15.33 22.15 -3.22
CA ALA A 75 15.87 23.45 -3.56
C ALA A 75 17.33 23.36 -4.03
N SER A 76 18.11 22.46 -3.42
CA SER A 76 19.50 22.20 -3.80
C SER A 76 19.60 21.61 -5.21
N VAL A 77 18.75 20.62 -5.52
CA VAL A 77 18.70 20.00 -6.86
C VAL A 77 18.23 21.00 -7.91
N ARG A 78 17.17 21.76 -7.62
CA ARG A 78 16.66 22.79 -8.55
C ARG A 78 17.69 23.88 -8.82
N GLY A 79 18.37 24.37 -7.78
CA GLY A 79 19.43 25.38 -7.94
C GLY A 79 20.60 24.87 -8.78
N TRP A 80 21.00 23.61 -8.57
CA TRP A 80 22.04 22.99 -9.39
C TRP A 80 21.59 22.82 -10.85
N LEU A 81 20.35 22.39 -11.09
CA LEU A 81 19.78 22.27 -12.43
C LEU A 81 19.71 23.63 -13.13
N GLN A 82 19.32 24.69 -12.44
CA GLN A 82 19.32 26.06 -12.99
C GLN A 82 20.70 26.51 -13.44
N ALA A 83 21.75 26.16 -12.68
CA ALA A 83 23.11 26.54 -12.98
C ALA A 83 23.78 25.68 -14.07
N ASN A 84 23.43 24.38 -14.17
CA ASN A 84 24.19 23.42 -14.97
C ASN A 84 23.38 22.73 -16.08
N ALA A 85 22.06 22.66 -15.97
CA ALA A 85 21.19 21.91 -16.87
C ALA A 85 19.75 22.47 -16.89
N ALA A 86 19.60 23.74 -17.25
CA ALA A 86 18.31 24.44 -17.21
C ALA A 86 17.23 23.73 -18.05
N GLN A 87 17.62 23.07 -19.14
CA GLN A 87 16.77 22.26 -20.00
C GLN A 87 16.15 21.04 -19.29
N ALA A 88 16.69 20.62 -18.14
CA ALA A 88 16.20 19.48 -17.38
C ALA A 88 15.22 19.85 -16.25
N ILE A 89 14.95 21.15 -16.04
CA ILE A 89 14.04 21.63 -15.00
C ILE A 89 12.62 21.12 -15.24
N GLU A 90 12.12 21.20 -16.47
CA GLU A 90 10.77 20.73 -16.81
C GLU A 90 10.61 19.22 -16.58
N ALA A 91 11.61 18.44 -16.99
CA ALA A 91 11.64 17.00 -16.78
C ALA A 91 11.70 16.66 -15.28
N TRP A 92 12.45 17.44 -14.49
CA TRP A 92 12.52 17.29 -13.03
C TRP A 92 11.18 17.57 -12.35
N ASP A 93 10.48 18.62 -12.78
CA ASP A 93 9.15 18.98 -12.27
C ASP A 93 8.13 17.89 -12.59
N THR A 94 8.21 17.32 -13.80
CA THR A 94 7.37 16.19 -14.22
C THR A 94 7.64 14.94 -13.37
N LEU A 95 8.91 14.57 -13.17
CA LEU A 95 9.31 13.45 -12.31
C LEU A 95 8.71 13.58 -10.91
N ARG A 96 8.80 14.78 -10.35
CA ARG A 96 8.30 15.07 -9.01
C ARG A 96 6.78 14.96 -8.90
N GLU A 97 6.08 15.46 -9.91
CA GLU A 97 4.63 15.37 -9.94
C GLU A 97 4.18 13.90 -10.02
N TYR A 98 4.86 13.07 -10.81
CA TYR A 98 4.61 11.62 -10.82
C TYR A 98 4.91 10.96 -9.47
N ALA A 99 6.00 11.34 -8.78
CA ALA A 99 6.33 10.80 -7.46
C ALA A 99 5.25 11.16 -6.42
N ARG A 100 4.75 12.40 -6.46
CA ARG A 100 3.65 12.85 -5.59
C ARG A 100 2.37 12.06 -5.84
N GLN A 101 2.00 11.87 -7.10
CA GLN A 101 0.82 11.09 -7.48
C GLN A 101 0.97 9.62 -7.08
N ALA A 102 2.10 8.98 -7.37
CA ALA A 102 2.35 7.59 -7.01
C ALA A 102 2.27 7.38 -5.49
N ALA A 103 2.85 8.30 -4.69
CA ALA A 103 2.76 8.24 -3.23
C ALA A 103 1.31 8.42 -2.73
N ALA A 104 0.51 9.27 -3.36
CA ALA A 104 -0.90 9.44 -3.00
C ALA A 104 -1.73 8.19 -3.33
N ILE A 105 -1.58 7.63 -4.52
CA ILE A 105 -2.29 6.40 -4.94
C ILE A 105 -1.87 5.23 -4.06
N ASN A 106 -0.58 5.05 -3.79
CA ASN A 106 -0.10 3.95 -2.96
C ASN A 106 -0.64 4.03 -1.53
N ARG A 107 -0.72 5.23 -0.93
CA ARG A 107 -1.39 5.42 0.37
C ARG A 107 -2.87 5.06 0.31
N SER A 108 -3.57 5.53 -0.72
CA SER A 108 -5.01 5.23 -0.91
C SER A 108 -5.25 3.72 -1.07
N ASN A 109 -4.44 3.03 -1.87
CA ASN A 109 -4.54 1.59 -2.10
C ASN A 109 -4.28 0.82 -0.78
N GLY A 110 -3.29 1.24 0.00
CA GLY A 110 -3.04 0.69 1.34
C GLY A 110 -4.26 0.83 2.26
N THR A 111 -4.84 2.02 2.36
CA THR A 111 -6.05 2.25 3.16
C THR A 111 -7.24 1.41 2.70
N LEU A 112 -7.45 1.26 1.38
CA LEU A 112 -8.53 0.42 0.84
C LEU A 112 -8.35 -1.06 1.18
N ILE A 113 -7.13 -1.58 1.04
CA ILE A 113 -6.79 -2.96 1.39
C ILE A 113 -6.99 -3.19 2.90
N ASP A 114 -6.47 -2.29 3.74
CA ASP A 114 -6.63 -2.37 5.18
C ASP A 114 -8.11 -2.31 5.59
N THR A 115 -8.88 -1.39 5.03
CA THR A 115 -10.32 -1.26 5.31
C THR A 115 -11.06 -2.55 4.95
N ARG A 116 -10.78 -3.11 3.76
CA ARG A 116 -11.41 -4.36 3.32
C ARG A 116 -11.00 -5.54 4.21
N ARG A 117 -9.74 -5.59 4.66
CA ARG A 117 -9.27 -6.61 5.61
C ARG A 117 -10.01 -6.54 6.94
N HIS A 118 -10.16 -5.34 7.52
CA HIS A 118 -10.93 -5.15 8.75
C HIS A 118 -12.40 -5.52 8.59
N LEU A 119 -13.02 -5.21 7.44
CA LEU A 119 -14.40 -5.61 7.16
C LEU A 119 -14.56 -7.12 7.02
N ILE A 120 -13.62 -7.79 6.34
CA ILE A 120 -13.62 -9.26 6.23
C ILE A 120 -13.39 -9.90 7.60
N ASP A 121 -12.40 -9.43 8.36
CA ASP A 121 -12.08 -9.95 9.70
C ASP A 121 -13.27 -9.76 10.66
N GLY A 122 -13.96 -8.62 10.60
CA GLY A 122 -15.18 -8.35 11.37
C GLY A 122 -16.35 -9.26 10.96
N PHE A 123 -16.63 -9.40 9.67
CA PHE A 123 -17.67 -10.28 9.16
C PHE A 123 -17.42 -11.76 9.52
N LEU A 124 -16.17 -12.22 9.44
CA LEU A 124 -15.78 -13.55 9.86
C LEU A 124 -15.92 -13.75 11.38
N HIS A 125 -15.58 -12.73 12.17
CA HIS A 125 -15.79 -12.76 13.63
C HIS A 125 -17.27 -12.83 13.98
N ASP A 126 -18.13 -12.09 13.28
CA ASP A 126 -19.57 -12.09 13.50
C ASP A 126 -20.17 -13.47 13.17
N ILE A 127 -19.85 -14.05 12.00
CA ILE A 127 -20.29 -15.41 11.64
C ILE A 127 -19.77 -16.45 12.64
N ALA A 128 -18.50 -16.35 13.06
CA ALA A 128 -17.92 -17.29 14.01
C ALA A 128 -18.58 -17.19 15.39
N SER A 129 -18.94 -15.98 15.82
CA SER A 129 -19.61 -15.71 17.09
C SER A 129 -21.09 -16.15 17.05
N GLU A 130 -21.78 -15.92 15.94
CA GLU A 130 -23.18 -16.34 15.74
C GLU A 130 -23.31 -17.88 15.72
N ARG A 131 -22.32 -18.60 15.18
CA ARG A 131 -22.24 -20.07 15.30
C ARG A 131 -21.91 -20.55 16.71
N GLN A 132 -21.23 -19.75 17.51
CA GLN A 132 -20.91 -20.12 18.89
C GLN A 132 -22.10 -19.92 19.83
N ASP A 133 -22.96 -18.93 19.58
CA ASP A 133 -24.24 -18.75 20.27
C ASP A 133 -25.23 -19.89 19.98
N ASP A 134 -25.31 -20.36 18.72
CA ASP A 134 -26.21 -21.46 18.34
C ASP A 134 -25.77 -22.83 18.93
N ILE A 135 -24.46 -23.04 19.10
CA ILE A 135 -23.89 -24.23 19.77
C ILE A 135 -24.05 -24.14 21.30
N GLN A 136 -24.07 -22.94 21.89
CA GLN A 136 -24.36 -22.74 23.32
C GLN A 136 -25.84 -22.89 23.67
N VAL A 137 -26.77 -22.63 22.74
CA VAL A 137 -28.20 -22.90 22.94
C VAL A 137 -28.51 -24.40 22.75
N TYR A 138 -27.67 -25.14 22.01
CA TYR A 138 -27.85 -26.56 21.75
C TYR A 138 -26.65 -27.43 22.15
N SER A 139 -26.17 -27.33 23.40
CA SER A 139 -25.46 -28.45 24.03
C SER A 139 -25.48 -28.44 25.56
N GLU A 140 -25.74 -29.63 26.12
CA GLU A 140 -25.34 -30.08 27.46
C GLU A 140 -26.09 -29.55 28.69
N ARG A 141 -27.43 -29.58 28.69
CA ARG A 141 -28.21 -29.60 29.95
C ARG A 141 -29.26 -30.73 30.02
N GLY A 142 -28.77 -31.95 29.87
CA GLY A 142 -29.39 -33.14 30.47
C GLY A 142 -29.14 -33.23 31.99
N ARG A 143 -29.16 -32.11 32.73
CA ARG A 143 -28.97 -32.11 34.18
C ARG A 143 -30.10 -31.31 34.85
N MET A 144 -31.11 -32.04 35.30
CA MET A 144 -32.06 -31.59 36.30
C MET A 144 -31.30 -31.21 37.57
N HIS A 145 -31.42 -29.95 37.98
CA HIS A 145 -31.15 -29.55 39.36
C HIS A 145 -32.33 -30.05 40.20
N SER A 146 -32.25 -31.28 40.71
CA SER A 146 -33.12 -31.72 41.80
C SER A 146 -32.70 -30.94 43.05
N GLY A 147 -33.51 -29.95 43.42
CA GLY A 147 -33.32 -29.13 44.61
C GLY A 147 -33.22 -30.00 45.86
N ALA A 148 -32.15 -29.78 46.63
CA ALA A 148 -32.06 -30.23 48.01
C ALA A 148 -33.08 -29.43 48.84
N GLY A 149 -34.17 -30.09 49.22
CA GLY A 149 -35.16 -29.60 50.17
C GLY A 149 -35.19 -30.49 51.40
N THR A 150 -34.45 -30.09 52.43
CA THR A 150 -34.40 -30.67 53.77
C THR A 150 -35.80 -30.76 54.39
N ILE A 151 -36.40 -31.96 54.47
CA ILE A 151 -37.59 -32.18 55.30
C ILE A 151 -37.13 -32.47 56.73
N ARG A 152 -37.41 -31.50 57.61
CA ARG A 152 -37.28 -31.58 59.06
C ARG A 152 -38.23 -32.63 59.63
N ARG A 153 -37.75 -33.39 60.63
CA ARG A 153 -38.56 -34.14 61.59
C ARG A 153 -39.56 -33.21 62.28
N ASP A 154 -40.83 -33.63 62.41
CA ASP A 154 -41.53 -33.52 63.68
C ASP A 154 -42.67 -34.54 63.84
N LYS A 155 -42.94 -34.84 65.12
CA LYS A 155 -43.84 -35.79 65.81
C LYS A 155 -45.17 -36.22 65.16
N ALA A 156 -45.51 -37.51 65.33
CA ALA A 156 -46.60 -38.00 66.21
C ALA A 156 -46.43 -39.50 66.49
#